data_AF-A0A1V5L6U6-F1
#
_entry.id   AF-A0A1V5L6U6-F1
#
_cell.length_a   1.000
_cell.length_b   1.000
_cell.length_c   1.000
_cell.angle_alpha   90.00
_cell.angle_beta   90.00
_cell.angle_gamma   90.00
#
_symmetry.space_group_name_H-M   'P 1'
#
loop_
_entity.id
_entity.type
_entity.pdbx_description
1 polymer ?
#
loop_
_entity_poly.entity_id
_entity_poly.type
_entity_poly.pdbx_seq_one_letter_code
_entity_poly.pdbx_strand_id
1 'polypeptide(L)'
;MLAKQGVDLNTSTFNQAMAAEYLLGGYLEKQIPKIIDLYKPKQEVMLNALDRYFPREWHYNKPEGGMFIWVEGPKGTDAEKLYWKCIERKAAFVPGKFFFPCEGDGLETMRLNYTMSSEEEIERGIKIIGDTIQEGF
;
A
#
# COMPACT_ATOMS: atom_id res chain seq x y z
N MET A 1 5.10 31.06 9.25
CA MET A 1 6.22 31.11 10.23
C MET A 1 5.69 31.14 11.68
N LEU A 2 4.76 32.03 12.04
CA LEU A 2 4.11 32.07 13.38
C LEU A 2 3.35 30.78 13.76
N ALA A 3 2.63 30.16 12.82
CA ALA A 3 1.87 28.93 13.10
C ALA A 3 2.76 27.74 13.52
N LYS A 4 3.91 27.52 12.84
CA LYS A 4 4.87 26.48 13.23
C LYS A 4 5.52 26.80 14.59
N GLN A 5 5.87 28.07 14.82
CA GLN A 5 6.43 28.49 16.10
C GLN A 5 5.48 28.27 17.28
N GLY A 6 4.19 28.55 17.11
CA GLY A 6 3.17 28.33 18.13
C GLY A 6 2.77 26.86 18.33
N VAL A 7 3.09 25.98 17.38
CA VAL A 7 2.74 24.54 17.45
C VAL A 7 3.90 23.71 17.99
N ASP A 8 5.13 23.90 17.48
CA ASP A 8 6.28 23.09 17.89
C ASP A 8 7.65 23.81 17.76
N LEU A 9 7.67 25.14 17.64
CA LEU A 9 8.85 25.98 17.42
C LEU A 9 9.54 25.73 16.07
N ASN A 10 10.19 24.58 15.94
CA ASN A 10 10.87 24.10 14.76
C ASN A 10 10.97 22.57 14.80
N THR A 11 11.18 21.95 13.64
CA THR A 11 11.49 20.52 13.57
C THR A 11 12.84 20.27 14.24
N SER A 12 13.03 19.12 14.90
CA SER A 12 14.29 18.74 15.57
C SER A 12 15.54 19.14 14.75
N THR A 13 16.35 20.03 15.31
CA THR A 13 17.60 20.51 14.69
C THR A 13 18.59 19.37 14.47
N PHE A 14 18.59 18.37 15.36
CA PHE A 14 19.40 17.16 15.20
C PHE A 14 18.99 16.36 13.96
N ASN A 15 17.68 16.13 13.74
CA ASN A 15 17.21 15.42 12.55
C ASN A 15 17.49 16.22 11.26
N GLN A 16 17.36 17.54 11.33
CA GLN A 16 17.72 18.42 10.21
C GLN A 16 19.22 18.31 9.87
N ALA A 17 20.10 18.33 10.87
CA ALA A 17 21.54 18.17 10.67
C ALA A 17 21.88 16.80 10.09
N MET A 18 21.30 15.71 10.61
CA MET A 18 21.50 14.37 10.04
C MET A 18 21.02 14.27 8.59
N ALA A 19 19.85 14.82 8.27
CA ALA A 19 19.34 14.84 6.91
C ALA A 19 20.24 15.66 5.98
N ALA A 20 20.75 16.80 6.45
CA ALA A 20 21.69 17.62 5.69
C ALA A 20 22.96 16.84 5.35
N GLU A 21 23.59 16.18 6.32
CA GLU A 21 24.77 15.33 6.10
C GLU A 21 24.47 14.16 5.14
N TYR A 22 23.30 13.53 5.29
CA TYR A 22 22.88 12.43 4.41
C TYR A 22 22.74 12.87 2.95
N LEU A 23 22.19 14.06 2.72
CA LEU A 23 22.02 14.64 1.38
C LEU A 23 23.35 15.15 0.82
N LEU A 24 24.07 16.00 1.56
CA LEU A 24 25.33 16.61 1.12
C LEU A 24 26.44 15.57 0.90
N GLY A 25 26.43 14.48 1.65
CA GLY A 25 27.36 13.37 1.49
C GLY A 25 27.06 12.43 0.31
N GLY A 26 26.00 12.69 -0.46
CA GLY A 26 25.60 11.88 -1.61
C GLY A 26 25.08 10.48 -1.24
N TYR A 27 24.60 10.30 0.00
CA TYR A 27 24.14 9.00 0.48
C TYR A 27 22.74 8.67 -0.03
N LEU A 28 21.90 9.68 -0.28
CA LEU A 28 20.58 9.49 -0.87
C LEU A 28 20.68 8.89 -2.27
N GLU A 29 21.55 9.44 -3.11
CA GLU A 29 21.79 8.99 -4.49
C GLU A 29 22.29 7.54 -4.52
N LYS A 30 23.09 7.14 -3.52
CA LYS A 30 23.56 5.76 -3.36
C LYS A 30 22.49 4.81 -2.81
N GLN A 31 21.49 5.33 -2.11
CA GLN A 31 20.45 4.54 -1.46
C GLN A 31 19.24 4.32 -2.38
N ILE A 32 18.90 5.28 -3.23
CA ILE A 32 17.74 5.19 -4.15
C ILE A 32 17.77 3.89 -4.98
N PRO A 33 18.87 3.51 -5.66
CA PRO A 33 18.92 2.26 -6.43
C PRO A 33 18.63 1.03 -5.57
N LYS A 34 19.15 1.00 -4.32
CA LYS A 34 18.93 -0.12 -3.39
C LYS A 34 17.46 -0.24 -2.98
N ILE A 35 16.76 0.88 -2.80
CA ILE A 35 15.32 0.88 -2.49
C ILE A 35 14.53 0.39 -3.70
N ILE A 36 14.90 0.82 -4.91
CA ILE A 36 14.27 0.35 -6.15
C ILE A 36 14.46 -1.15 -6.30
N ASP A 37 15.69 -1.65 -6.15
CA ASP A 37 16.03 -3.07 -6.24
C ASP A 37 15.31 -3.92 -5.18
N LEU A 38 15.01 -3.33 -4.02
CA LEU A 38 14.25 -3.99 -2.96
C LEU A 38 12.74 -4.04 -3.23
N TYR A 39 12.16 -2.98 -3.79
CA TYR A 39 10.70 -2.84 -3.93
C TYR A 39 10.16 -3.36 -5.25
N LYS A 40 10.92 -3.24 -6.34
CA LYS A 40 10.51 -3.71 -7.67
C LYS A 40 10.10 -5.20 -7.70
N PRO A 41 10.88 -6.15 -7.17
CA PRO A 41 10.47 -7.56 -7.19
C PRO A 41 9.19 -7.80 -6.36
N LYS A 42 9.03 -7.12 -5.22
CA LYS A 42 7.81 -7.22 -4.39
C LYS A 42 6.57 -6.74 -5.11
N GLN A 43 6.69 -5.65 -5.87
CA GLN A 43 5.63 -5.15 -6.72
C GLN A 43 5.26 -6.18 -7.81
N GLU A 44 6.24 -6.74 -8.51
CA GLU A 44 6.03 -7.74 -9.55
C GLU A 44 5.35 -8.99 -8.98
N VAL A 45 5.77 -9.47 -7.81
CA VAL A 45 5.14 -10.59 -7.11
C VAL A 45 3.68 -10.28 -6.81
N MET A 46 3.37 -9.10 -6.26
CA MET A 46 1.99 -8.71 -5.96
C MET A 46 1.11 -8.64 -7.21
N LEU A 47 1.61 -8.03 -8.30
CA LEU A 47 0.88 -7.93 -9.57
C LEU A 47 0.60 -9.32 -10.17
N ASN A 48 1.60 -10.20 -10.16
CA ASN A 48 1.45 -11.57 -10.64
C ASN A 48 0.47 -12.38 -9.79
N ALA A 49 0.49 -12.18 -8.46
CA ALA A 49 -0.45 -12.82 -7.55
C ALA A 49 -1.89 -12.35 -7.79
N LEU A 50 -2.07 -11.04 -8.03
CA LEU A 50 -3.37 -10.46 -8.39
C LEU A 50 -3.88 -11.09 -9.70
N ASP A 51 -3.05 -11.18 -10.74
CA ASP A 51 -3.40 -11.84 -12.01
C ASP A 51 -3.79 -13.31 -11.85
N ARG A 52 -3.22 -14.02 -10.86
CA ARG A 52 -3.52 -15.44 -10.61
C ARG A 52 -4.79 -15.68 -9.80
N TYR A 53 -5.01 -14.87 -8.76
CA TYR A 53 -6.00 -15.19 -7.72
C TYR A 53 -7.26 -14.33 -7.78
N PHE A 54 -7.19 -13.11 -8.35
CA PHE A 54 -8.35 -12.24 -8.39
C PHE A 54 -9.28 -12.61 -9.56
N PRO A 55 -10.60 -12.58 -9.34
CA PRO A 55 -11.56 -12.79 -10.42
C PRO A 55 -11.55 -11.60 -11.39
N ARG A 56 -12.05 -11.81 -12.62
CA ARG A 56 -11.93 -10.86 -13.74
C ARG A 56 -12.65 -9.53 -13.52
N GLU A 57 -13.65 -9.54 -12.65
CA GLU A 57 -14.48 -8.40 -12.27
C GLU A 57 -13.73 -7.40 -11.38
N TRP A 58 -12.53 -7.78 -10.90
CA TRP A 58 -11.67 -6.92 -10.10
C TRP A 58 -10.56 -6.34 -10.96
N HIS A 59 -10.38 -5.03 -10.85
CA HIS A 59 -9.39 -4.28 -11.59
C HIS A 59 -8.39 -3.67 -10.63
N TYR A 60 -7.16 -3.45 -11.10
CA TYR A 60 -6.13 -2.84 -10.29
C TYR A 60 -5.15 -2.07 -11.16
N ASN A 61 -4.53 -1.04 -10.61
CA ASN A 61 -3.54 -0.26 -11.34
C ASN A 61 -2.18 -0.99 -11.40
N LYS A 62 -1.39 -0.70 -12.43
CA LYS A 62 -0.01 -1.20 -12.58
C LYS A 62 0.95 -0.01 -12.46
N PRO A 63 1.32 0.40 -11.22
CA PRO A 63 2.11 1.61 -11.04
C PRO A 63 3.54 1.43 -11.56
N GLU A 64 4.20 2.52 -11.95
CA GLU A 64 5.62 2.49 -12.37
C GLU A 64 6.58 2.58 -11.16
N GLY A 65 6.05 2.86 -9.97
CA GLY A 65 6.80 2.93 -8.72
C GLY A 65 5.91 3.31 -7.53
N GLY A 66 6.53 3.53 -6.38
CA GLY A 66 5.83 3.87 -5.14
C GLY A 66 5.79 2.71 -4.16
N MET A 67 4.66 2.54 -3.47
CA MET A 67 4.53 1.55 -2.38
C MET A 67 3.19 0.81 -2.38
N PHE A 68 2.26 1.19 -3.25
CA PHE A 68 0.88 0.73 -3.19
C PHE A 68 0.34 0.32 -4.54
N ILE A 69 -0.54 -0.67 -4.53
CA ILE A 69 -1.42 -1.01 -5.63
C ILE A 69 -2.84 -0.70 -5.18
N TRP A 70 -3.59 -0.03 -6.04
CA TRP A 70 -4.99 0.29 -5.85
C TRP A 70 -5.84 -0.70 -6.61
N VAL A 71 -6.82 -1.27 -5.94
CA VAL A 71 -7.72 -2.28 -6.49
C VAL A 71 -9.16 -1.81 -6.37
N GLU A 72 -9.95 -2.07 -7.41
CA GLU A 72 -11.36 -1.74 -7.53
C GLU A 72 -12.13 -3.02 -7.86
N GLY A 73 -13.09 -3.39 -7.00
CA GLY A 73 -14.01 -4.48 -7.24
C GLY A 73 -15.25 -4.04 -8.03
N PRO A 74 -16.16 -4.97 -8.33
CA PRO A 74 -17.43 -4.64 -8.98
C PRO A 74 -18.29 -3.74 -8.09
N LYS A 75 -19.16 -2.94 -8.71
CA LYS A 75 -20.11 -2.08 -7.98
C LYS A 75 -20.95 -2.87 -6.99
N GLY A 76 -21.13 -2.32 -5.79
CA GLY A 76 -21.86 -2.96 -4.69
C GLY A 76 -20.99 -3.84 -3.79
N THR A 77 -19.72 -4.04 -4.14
CA THR A 77 -18.71 -4.59 -3.23
C THR A 77 -18.58 -3.70 -1.99
N ASP A 78 -18.48 -4.34 -0.83
CA ASP A 78 -18.13 -3.69 0.43
C ASP A 78 -16.76 -4.21 0.88
N ALA A 79 -15.72 -3.44 0.55
CA ALA A 79 -14.33 -3.79 0.84
C ALA A 79 -14.03 -3.83 2.34
N GLU A 80 -14.82 -3.17 3.19
CA GLU A 80 -14.64 -3.27 4.65
C GLU A 80 -15.16 -4.62 5.17
N LYS A 81 -16.28 -5.13 4.65
CA LYS A 81 -16.74 -6.48 4.99
C LYS A 81 -15.71 -7.55 4.58
N LEU A 82 -15.19 -7.43 3.35
CA LEU A 82 -14.10 -8.25 2.84
C LEU A 82 -12.86 -8.16 3.75
N TYR A 83 -12.49 -6.96 4.20
CA TYR A 83 -11.35 -6.76 5.10
C TYR A 83 -11.47 -7.57 6.39
N TRP A 84 -12.62 -7.55 7.06
CA TRP A 84 -12.81 -8.30 8.29
C TRP A 84 -12.68 -9.82 8.08
N LYS A 85 -13.12 -10.34 6.93
CA LYS A 85 -12.93 -11.76 6.56
C LYS A 85 -11.49 -12.12 6.25
N CYS A 86 -10.77 -11.25 5.56
CA CYS A 86 -9.35 -11.43 5.32
C CYS A 86 -8.55 -11.43 6.63
N ILE A 87 -8.91 -10.58 7.60
CA ILE A 87 -8.23 -10.51 8.91
C ILE A 87 -8.36 -11.83 9.69
N GLU A 88 -9.53 -12.46 9.68
CA GLU A 88 -9.74 -13.79 10.27
C GLU A 88 -8.76 -14.84 9.67
N ARG A 89 -8.37 -14.64 8.40
CA ARG A 89 -7.43 -15.47 7.64
C ARG A 89 -5.98 -14.96 7.67
N LYS A 90 -5.68 -13.93 8.47
CA LYS A 90 -4.36 -13.29 8.60
C LYS A 90 -3.86 -12.56 7.34
N ALA A 91 -4.77 -12.00 6.55
CA ALA A 91 -4.45 -11.04 5.49
C ALA A 91 -5.08 -9.67 5.82
N ALA A 92 -4.34 -8.58 5.57
CA ALA A 92 -4.79 -7.23 5.87
C ALA A 92 -4.54 -6.30 4.67
N PHE A 93 -5.48 -5.39 4.43
CA PHE A 93 -5.37 -4.28 3.48
C PHE A 93 -6.08 -3.05 4.05
N VAL A 94 -6.02 -1.91 3.38
CA VAL A 94 -6.79 -0.73 3.82
C VAL A 94 -8.03 -0.56 2.93
N PRO A 95 -9.26 -0.63 3.48
CA PRO A 95 -10.47 -0.30 2.74
C PRO A 95 -10.38 1.10 2.12
N GLY A 96 -10.73 1.22 0.85
CA GLY A 96 -10.48 2.42 0.07
C GLY A 96 -11.38 3.59 0.43
N LYS A 97 -12.57 3.33 1.01
CA LYS A 97 -13.50 4.36 1.50
C LYS A 97 -12.85 5.43 2.41
N PHE A 98 -11.79 5.08 3.15
CA PHE A 98 -11.08 6.03 4.02
C PHE A 98 -10.27 7.10 3.25
N PHE A 99 -10.12 6.94 1.93
CA PHE A 99 -9.43 7.88 1.04
C PHE A 99 -10.40 8.78 0.27
N PHE A 100 -11.71 8.64 0.46
CA PHE A 100 -12.73 9.48 -0.17
C PHE A 100 -13.32 10.47 0.84
N PRO A 101 -13.57 11.73 0.43
CA PRO A 101 -14.09 12.76 1.32
C PRO A 101 -15.58 12.59 1.62
N CYS A 102 -16.33 11.95 0.72
CA CYS A 102 -17.77 11.77 0.83
C CYS A 102 -18.11 10.37 1.35
N GLU A 103 -19.08 10.30 2.26
CA GLU A 103 -19.56 9.03 2.77
C GLU A 103 -20.24 8.22 1.65
N GLY A 104 -19.92 6.93 1.59
CA GLY A 104 -20.46 6.02 0.56
C GLY A 104 -19.61 5.93 -0.71
N ASP A 105 -18.61 6.78 -0.89
CA ASP A 105 -17.68 6.69 -2.02
C ASP A 105 -16.56 5.67 -1.74
N GLY A 106 -16.10 4.98 -2.80
CA GLY A 106 -14.96 4.07 -2.74
C GLY A 106 -15.17 2.80 -1.93
N LEU A 107 -16.43 2.39 -1.69
CA LEU A 107 -16.77 1.18 -0.94
C LEU A 107 -16.20 -0.10 -1.57
N GLU A 108 -16.10 -0.11 -2.90
CA GLU A 108 -15.60 -1.21 -3.72
C GLU A 108 -14.07 -1.22 -3.86
N THR A 109 -13.37 -0.27 -3.25
CA THR A 109 -11.94 -0.06 -3.48
C THR A 109 -11.09 -0.48 -2.29
N MET A 110 -9.81 -0.80 -2.53
CA MET A 110 -8.84 -1.09 -1.48
C MET A 110 -7.42 -0.70 -1.88
N ARG A 111 -6.59 -0.45 -0.86
CA ARG A 111 -5.16 -0.16 -1.01
C ARG A 111 -4.32 -1.31 -0.45
N LEU A 112 -3.50 -1.89 -1.32
CA LEU A 112 -2.52 -2.93 -0.99
C LEU A 112 -1.13 -2.32 -0.87
N ASN A 113 -0.35 -2.73 0.14
CA ASN A 113 1.05 -2.32 0.32
C ASN A 113 1.98 -3.52 0.11
N TYR A 114 3.03 -3.34 -0.69
CA TYR A 114 4.02 -4.39 -0.95
C TYR A 114 5.36 -4.15 -0.26
N THR A 115 5.59 -3.00 0.38
CA THR A 115 6.95 -2.62 0.83
C THR A 115 7.39 -3.29 2.13
N MET A 116 6.46 -3.60 3.03
CA MET A 116 6.79 -4.17 4.35
C MET A 116 6.77 -5.70 4.40
N SER A 117 6.08 -6.36 3.47
CA SER A 117 5.90 -7.81 3.46
C SER A 117 6.98 -8.53 2.67
N SER A 118 7.34 -9.76 3.05
CA SER A 118 8.16 -10.65 2.22
C SER A 118 7.42 -11.05 0.93
N GLU A 119 8.14 -11.55 -0.07
CA GLU A 119 7.50 -12.00 -1.32
C GLU A 119 6.52 -13.15 -1.07
N GLU A 120 6.87 -14.07 -0.15
CA GLU A 120 5.99 -15.17 0.27
C GLU A 120 4.77 -14.68 1.03
N GLU A 121 4.92 -13.66 1.88
CA GLU A 121 3.81 -13.03 2.58
C GLU A 121 2.86 -12.32 1.62
N ILE A 122 3.40 -11.65 0.59
CA ILE A 122 2.62 -11.04 -0.48
C ILE A 122 1.80 -12.11 -1.21
N GLU A 123 2.44 -13.18 -1.68
CA GLU A 123 1.76 -14.26 -2.40
C GLU A 123 0.61 -14.85 -1.56
N ARG A 124 0.91 -15.20 -0.30
CA ARG A 124 -0.09 -15.76 0.62
C ARG A 124 -1.22 -14.78 0.90
N GLY A 125 -0.89 -13.52 1.17
CA GLY A 125 -1.87 -12.48 1.48
C GLY A 125 -2.82 -12.23 0.31
N ILE A 126 -2.29 -12.09 -0.91
CA ILE A 126 -3.11 -11.92 -2.10
C ILE A 126 -3.94 -13.15 -2.40
N LYS A 127 -3.38 -14.36 -2.23
CA LYS A 127 -4.15 -15.60 -2.37
C LYS A 127 -5.33 -15.64 -1.40
N ILE A 128 -5.11 -15.33 -0.13
CA ILE A 128 -6.17 -15.28 0.86
C ILE A 128 -7.26 -14.31 0.41
N ILE A 129 -6.90 -13.09 0.02
CA ILE A 129 -7.89 -12.10 -0.43
C ILE A 129 -8.66 -12.61 -1.66
N GLY A 130 -7.97 -13.18 -2.65
CA GLY A 130 -8.61 -13.74 -3.84
C GLY A 130 -9.54 -14.91 -3.55
N ASP A 131 -9.13 -15.85 -2.69
CA ASP A 131 -9.98 -16.98 -2.25
C ASP A 131 -11.23 -16.46 -1.51
N THR A 132 -11.05 -15.50 -0.61
CA THR A 132 -12.09 -14.86 0.20
C THR A 132 -13.10 -14.22 -0.77
N ILE A 133 -12.65 -13.43 -1.76
CA ILE A 133 -13.53 -12.89 -2.83
C ILE A 133 -14.29 -13.98 -3.60
N GLN A 134 -13.66 -15.09 -3.95
CA GLN A 134 -14.30 -16.18 -4.72
C GLN A 134 -15.33 -16.97 -3.91
N GLU A 135 -15.11 -17.11 -2.60
CA GLU A 135 -16.11 -17.60 -1.64
C GLU A 135 -17.26 -16.60 -1.45
N GLY A 136 -17.06 -15.37 -1.94
CA GLY A 136 -18.00 -14.28 -1.98
C GLY A 136 -17.52 -13.07 -1.19
N PHE A 137 -16.55 -13.23 -0.27
CA PHE A 137 -16.13 -12.27 0.77
C PHE A 137 -14.80 -12.65 1.37
#